data_AF-A0A7C3A6G1-F1
#
_entry.id   AF-A0A7C3A6G1-F1
#
_cell.length_a   1.000
_cell.length_b   1.000
_cell.length_c   1.000
_cell.angle_alpha   90.00
_cell.angle_beta   90.00
_cell.angle_gamma   90.00
#
_symmetry.space_group_name_H-M   'P 1'
#
loop_
_entity.id
_entity.type
_entity.pdbx_description
1 polymer ?
#
loop_
_entity_poly.entity_id
_entity_poly.type
_entity_poly.pdbx_seq_one_letter_code
_entity_poly.pdbx_strand_id
1 'polypeptide(L)'
;MTEEFTYAKAGVDRRLRAESKKALALLEKTYKFSQFGEIVRLPYGNIFPISGNRFLDLVIEGVGTKVLVAQLAEQYDTIGIDGVAMAV
;
A
#
# COMPACT_ATOMS: atom_id res chain seq x y z
N MET A 1 -16.29 -22.64 29.15
CA MET A 1 -16.01 -21.20 29.02
C MET A 1 -16.20 -20.83 27.56
N THR A 2 -17.06 -19.88 27.25
CA THR A 2 -17.18 -19.35 25.88
C THR A 2 -15.94 -18.52 25.59
N GLU A 3 -15.12 -18.93 24.60
CA GLU A 3 -14.01 -18.10 24.14
C GLU A 3 -14.54 -16.76 23.62
N GLU A 4 -13.95 -15.66 24.09
CA GLU A 4 -14.25 -14.34 23.56
C GLU A 4 -13.70 -14.24 22.12
N PHE A 5 -14.62 -14.04 21.16
CA PHE A 5 -14.29 -13.92 19.74
C PHE A 5 -13.95 -12.46 19.44
N THR A 6 -12.69 -12.19 19.11
CA THR A 6 -12.24 -10.85 18.72
C THR A 6 -11.99 -10.78 17.22
N TYR A 7 -12.13 -9.60 16.63
CA TYR A 7 -11.82 -9.39 15.21
C TYR A 7 -10.34 -9.68 14.87
N ALA A 8 -9.45 -9.53 15.86
CA ALA A 8 -8.05 -9.93 15.76
C ALA A 8 -7.90 -11.46 15.62
N LYS A 9 -8.70 -12.27 16.35
CA LYS A 9 -8.72 -13.74 16.18
C LYS A 9 -9.20 -14.18 14.79
N ALA A 10 -9.99 -13.35 14.11
CA ALA A 10 -10.36 -13.55 12.71
C ALA A 10 -9.27 -13.11 11.71
N GLY A 11 -8.07 -12.74 12.20
CA GLY A 11 -6.93 -12.33 11.38
C GLY A 11 -6.82 -10.83 11.11
N VAL A 12 -7.68 -9.99 11.71
CA VAL A 12 -7.67 -8.55 11.48
C VAL A 12 -7.36 -7.77 12.77
N ASP A 13 -6.06 -7.70 13.08
CA ASP A 13 -5.57 -6.92 14.21
C ASP A 13 -5.32 -5.45 13.82
N ARG A 14 -6.14 -4.55 14.36
CA ARG A 14 -6.05 -3.10 14.11
C ARG A 14 -4.80 -2.47 14.72
N ARG A 15 -4.32 -2.96 15.86
CA ARG A 15 -3.11 -2.46 16.51
C ARG A 15 -1.88 -2.86 15.73
N LEU A 16 -1.79 -4.15 15.34
CA LEU A 16 -0.70 -4.63 14.49
C LEU A 16 -0.67 -3.87 13.16
N ARG A 17 -1.82 -3.69 12.51
CA ARG A 17 -1.91 -2.88 11.28
C ARG A 17 -1.40 -1.45 11.48
N ALA A 18 -1.75 -0.80 12.59
CA ALA A 18 -1.29 0.55 12.88
C ALA A 18 0.23 0.60 13.09
N GLU A 19 0.80 -0.40 13.77
CA GLU A 19 2.24 -0.52 13.96
C GLU A 19 2.98 -0.74 12.63
N SER A 20 2.55 -1.72 11.83
CA SER A 20 3.16 -2.01 10.52
C SER A 20 3.11 -0.81 9.57
N LYS A 21 2.03 -0.01 9.64
CA LYS A 21 1.88 1.19 8.81
C LYS A 21 2.89 2.29 9.09
N LYS A 22 3.54 2.31 10.27
CA LYS A 22 4.58 3.30 10.56
C LYS A 22 5.75 3.21 9.57
N ALA A 23 6.10 2.01 9.12
CA ALA A 23 7.15 1.80 8.12
C ALA A 23 6.83 2.46 6.77
N LEU A 24 5.53 2.62 6.44
CA LEU A 24 5.08 3.24 5.19
C LEU A 24 5.26 4.75 5.15
N ALA A 25 5.63 5.40 6.27
CA ALA A 25 5.97 6.83 6.28
C ALA A 25 7.11 7.16 5.29
N LEU A 26 7.97 6.19 4.96
CA LEU A 26 9.00 6.33 3.92
C LEU A 26 8.41 6.72 2.55
N LEU A 27 7.18 6.28 2.24
CA LEU A 27 6.52 6.56 0.97
C LEU A 27 6.22 8.05 0.79
N GLU A 28 6.19 8.85 1.86
CA GLU A 28 6.01 10.30 1.73
C GLU A 28 7.13 10.95 0.89
N LYS A 29 8.31 10.31 0.78
CA LYS A 29 9.39 10.74 -0.12
C LYS A 29 9.01 10.68 -1.60
N THR A 30 8.01 9.89 -1.99
CA THR A 30 7.53 9.81 -3.38
C THR A 30 6.60 10.98 -3.72
N TYR A 31 6.12 11.72 -2.73
CA TYR A 31 5.19 12.84 -2.96
C TYR A 31 5.82 13.99 -3.74
N LYS A 32 7.16 14.02 -3.82
CA LYS A 32 7.92 14.90 -4.74
C LYS A 32 7.51 14.77 -6.21
N PHE A 33 6.89 13.66 -6.60
CA PHE A 33 6.38 13.44 -7.95
C PHE A 33 5.01 14.09 -8.18
N SER A 34 4.31 14.50 -7.12
CA SER A 34 3.09 15.32 -7.24
C SER A 34 3.48 16.74 -7.65
N GLN A 35 2.98 17.17 -8.80
CA GLN A 35 3.35 18.46 -9.40
C GLN A 35 2.38 19.60 -9.04
N PHE A 36 1.30 19.29 -8.33
CA PHE A 36 0.19 20.22 -8.15
C PHE A 36 -0.29 20.27 -6.72
N GLY A 37 -0.29 21.48 -6.16
CA GLY A 37 -0.91 21.79 -4.88
C GLY A 37 -0.39 20.91 -3.73
N GLU A 38 -1.11 20.99 -2.62
CA GLU A 38 -0.85 20.17 -1.45
C GLU A 38 -1.67 18.87 -1.50
N ILE A 39 -1.07 17.80 -1.00
CA ILE A 39 -1.74 16.50 -0.87
C ILE A 39 -2.70 16.55 0.31
N VAL A 40 -3.95 16.18 0.08
CA VAL A 40 -4.97 16.11 1.14
C VAL A 40 -4.97 14.70 1.74
N ARG A 41 -4.71 14.59 3.05
CA ARG A 41 -4.71 13.32 3.78
C ARG A 41 -6.10 13.03 4.35
N LEU A 42 -6.64 11.86 4.03
CA LEU A 42 -7.92 11.35 4.54
C LEU A 42 -7.70 10.11 5.41
N PRO A 43 -8.69 9.70 6.24
CA PRO A 43 -8.56 8.53 7.12
C PRO A 43 -8.20 7.21 6.39
N TYR A 44 -8.55 7.10 5.11
CA TYR A 44 -8.39 5.88 4.31
C TYR A 44 -7.44 6.01 3.12
N GLY A 45 -6.90 7.19 2.85
CA GLY A 45 -6.05 7.42 1.68
C GLY A 45 -5.62 8.88 1.52
N ASN A 46 -4.94 9.18 0.41
CA ASN A 46 -4.49 10.52 0.08
C ASN A 46 -5.09 10.95 -1.26
N ILE A 47 -5.43 12.22 -1.38
CA ILE A 47 -5.87 12.84 -2.64
C ILE A 47 -4.72 13.65 -3.20
N PHE A 48 -4.36 13.36 -4.46
CA PHE A 48 -3.35 14.08 -5.21
C PHE A 48 -4.04 15.06 -6.17
N PRO A 49 -3.74 16.37 -6.11
CA PRO A 49 -4.37 17.33 -7.01
C PRO A 49 -3.94 17.09 -8.46
N ILE A 50 -4.89 17.29 -9.38
CA ILE A 50 -4.65 17.35 -10.83
C ILE A 50 -5.23 18.67 -11.35
N SER A 51 -4.62 19.27 -12.38
CA SER A 51 -5.09 20.54 -12.94
C SER A 51 -5.08 20.58 -14.47
N GLY A 52 -5.90 21.46 -15.04
CA GLY A 52 -5.97 21.72 -16.49
C GLY A 52 -6.63 20.59 -17.29
N ASN A 53 -6.18 20.39 -18.52
CA ASN A 53 -6.67 19.37 -19.45
C ASN A 53 -5.90 18.04 -19.29
N ARG A 54 -5.89 17.49 -18.06
CA ARG A 54 -5.25 16.20 -17.76
C ARG A 54 -6.30 15.10 -17.62
N PHE A 55 -5.97 13.93 -18.12
CA PHE A 55 -6.80 12.73 -18.05
C PHE A 55 -6.12 11.71 -17.15
N LEU A 56 -6.91 10.95 -16.40
CA LEU A 56 -6.42 9.85 -15.58
C LEU A 56 -6.60 8.55 -16.36
N ASP A 57 -5.48 7.87 -16.61
CA ASP A 57 -5.47 6.47 -17.01
C ASP A 57 -5.08 5.63 -15.78
N LEU A 58 -5.74 4.49 -15.59
CA LEU A 58 -5.59 3.64 -14.42
C LEU A 58 -5.53 2.17 -14.84
N VAL A 59 -4.44 1.52 -14.48
CA VAL A 59 -4.27 0.07 -14.59
C VAL A 59 -4.12 -0.55 -13.20
N ILE A 60 -4.60 -1.78 -13.05
CA ILE A 60 -4.49 -2.56 -11.81
C ILE A 60 -3.83 -3.89 -12.19
N GLU A 61 -2.65 -4.13 -11.64
CA GLU A 61 -1.85 -5.33 -11.92
C GLU A 61 -1.53 -6.10 -10.64
N GLY A 62 -1.24 -7.39 -10.81
CA GLY A 62 -0.79 -8.27 -9.76
C GLY A 62 0.63 -8.78 -10.02
N VAL A 63 1.40 -8.99 -8.96
CA VAL A 63 2.73 -9.64 -9.05
C VAL A 63 2.63 -11.10 -9.53
N GLY A 64 1.47 -11.73 -9.31
CA GLY A 64 1.22 -13.12 -9.67
C GLY A 64 1.90 -14.12 -8.73
N THR A 65 2.17 -15.33 -9.23
CA THR A 65 2.70 -16.44 -8.42
C THR A 65 4.13 -16.23 -7.91
N LYS A 66 4.84 -15.19 -8.37
CA LYS A 66 6.17 -14.83 -7.87
C LYS A 66 6.18 -14.50 -6.38
N VAL A 67 5.04 -14.10 -5.79
CA VAL A 67 4.92 -13.92 -4.32
C VAL A 67 5.23 -15.18 -3.53
N LEU A 68 4.92 -16.36 -4.09
CA LEU A 68 5.23 -17.65 -3.45
C LEU A 68 6.75 -17.87 -3.38
N VAL A 69 7.50 -17.42 -4.39
CA VAL A 69 8.97 -17.51 -4.40
C VAL A 69 9.58 -16.59 -3.35
N ALA A 70 9.08 -15.36 -3.23
CA ALA A 70 9.48 -14.43 -2.16
C ALA A 70 9.24 -15.02 -0.76
N GLN A 71 8.09 -15.69 -0.56
CA GLN A 71 7.77 -16.38 0.70
C GLN A 71 8.71 -17.56 0.96
N LEU A 72 8.97 -18.41 -0.05
CA LEU A 72 9.88 -19.54 0.07
C LEU A 72 11.32 -19.10 0.38
N ALA A 73 11.74 -17.94 -0.12
CA ALA A 73 13.06 -17.39 0.12
C ALA A 73 13.14 -16.54 1.40
N GLU A 74 12.02 -16.28 2.08
CA GLU A 74 11.90 -15.31 3.18
C GLU A 74 12.44 -13.92 2.84
N GLN A 75 12.32 -13.49 1.58
CA GLN A 75 12.83 -12.21 1.07
C GLN A 75 11.69 -11.37 0.50
N TYR A 76 11.42 -10.22 1.14
CA TYR A 76 10.25 -9.38 0.86
C TYR A 76 10.59 -7.93 0.46
N ASP A 77 11.86 -7.58 0.47
CA ASP A 77 12.37 -6.23 0.21
C ASP A 77 12.29 -5.81 -1.27
N THR A 78 12.23 -6.79 -2.18
CA THR A 78 12.23 -6.54 -3.64
C THR A 78 10.89 -6.82 -4.32
N ILE A 79 10.03 -7.68 -3.77
CA ILE A 79 8.78 -8.11 -4.42
C ILE A 79 7.80 -6.95 -4.68
N GLY A 80 7.86 -5.90 -3.84
CA GLY A 80 7.08 -4.68 -4.07
C GLY A 80 7.52 -3.89 -5.29
N ILE A 81 8.80 -3.98 -5.68
CA ILE A 81 9.34 -3.33 -6.89
C ILE A 81 8.76 -4.00 -8.13
N ASP A 82 8.68 -5.33 -8.14
CA ASP A 82 8.03 -6.08 -9.23
C ASP A 82 6.57 -5.64 -9.41
N GLY A 83 5.84 -5.47 -8.30
CA GLY A 83 4.45 -5.02 -8.35
C GLY A 83 4.27 -3.62 -8.94
N VAL A 84 5.16 -2.68 -8.61
CA VAL A 84 5.15 -1.35 -9.22
C VAL A 84 5.50 -1.44 -10.71
N ALA A 85 6.52 -2.22 -11.08
CA ALA A 85 6.98 -2.33 -12.46
C ALA A 85 5.95 -2.94 -13.42
N MET A 86 5.03 -3.79 -12.93
CA MET A 86 3.95 -4.34 -13.76
C MET A 86 2.88 -3.29 -14.13
N ALA A 87 2.66 -2.30 -13.26
CA ALA A 87 1.58 -1.31 -13.39
C ALA A 87 2.03 0.04 -13.97
N VAL A 88 3.32 0.18 -14.32
CA VAL A 88 3.94 1.42 -14.83
C VAL A 88 4.15 1.35 -16.33
#